data_AF-A0A3P9ASC5-F1
#
_entry.id   AF-A0A3P9ASC5-F1
#
_cell.length_a   1.000
_cell.length_b   1.000
_cell.length_c   1.000
_cell.angle_alpha   90.00
_cell.angle_beta   90.00
_cell.angle_gamma   90.00
#
_symmetry.space_group_name_H-M   'P 1'
#
loop_
_entity.id
_entity.type
_entity.pdbx_description
1 polymer ?
#
loop_
_entity_poly.entity_id
_entity_poly.type
_entity_poly.pdbx_seq_one_letter_code
_entity_poly.pdbx_strand_id
1 'polypeptide(L)'
;MDNLEEDLTCSVCYSLFSDPRVLPCSHTFCKTCLDNLLQVSTNYSIWRPLRLPLKCPNCRSVVELPPAGVDALPTNVSLRAIVEKYQMDSEPRPPSCPEHHRQPLNMYCIQDRQLICGLCLTVGQHHGHPVDDLQAAFIREKLTPSQLLKRLSEERWAQVEMTLNFATLKSSPVIKEVNQFFQTLEVVLAGKRQACLDALDKAGAEVLRAYDPLIHQVKELQEEQLDLVSLGSSVEDEDSPLVFLEKVHLFRERVEEFIKTPLPSVMTLSVTPRAAEYLQQHWPVVTIGSLEEAPVPKVSSSSFSWEDEHFKKKKKFVCLANASSPKKNKTKKYSCFDCVRS
;
A
#
# COMPACT_ATOMS: atom_id res chain seq x y z
N MET A 1 -23.65 47.52 -26.76
CA MET A 1 -23.24 48.57 -27.72
C MET A 1 -22.71 47.82 -28.89
N ASP A 2 -23.54 47.78 -29.93
CA ASP A 2 -23.29 47.12 -31.21
C ASP A 2 -21.93 47.54 -31.77
N ASN A 3 -21.31 46.63 -32.51
CA ASN A 3 -19.92 46.72 -32.94
C ASN A 3 -19.71 47.92 -33.87
N LEU A 4 -19.33 49.09 -33.30
CA LEU A 4 -19.16 50.36 -34.02
C LEU A 4 -18.23 50.23 -35.25
N GLU A 5 -17.34 49.23 -35.24
CA GLU A 5 -16.49 48.91 -36.39
C GLU A 5 -17.29 48.49 -37.63
N GLU A 6 -18.38 47.72 -37.46
CA GLU A 6 -19.24 47.28 -38.56
C GLU A 6 -19.90 48.49 -39.25
N ASP A 7 -20.34 49.49 -38.48
CA ASP A 7 -20.93 50.73 -38.98
C ASP A 7 -19.92 51.63 -39.73
N LEU A 8 -18.61 51.40 -39.51
CA LEU A 8 -17.51 52.14 -40.13
C LEU A 8 -16.84 51.36 -41.28
N THR A 9 -17.38 50.21 -41.66
CA THR A 9 -16.83 49.37 -42.73
C THR A 9 -17.56 49.53 -44.06
N CYS A 10 -16.79 49.52 -45.14
CA CYS A 10 -17.32 49.52 -46.50
C CYS A 10 -17.80 48.12 -46.88
N SER A 11 -19.05 47.97 -47.34
CA SER A 11 -19.64 46.68 -47.71
C SER A 11 -19.03 46.01 -48.95
N VAL A 12 -18.09 46.68 -49.64
CA VAL A 12 -17.39 46.12 -50.82
C VAL A 12 -16.04 45.54 -50.44
N CYS A 13 -15.21 46.27 -49.69
CA CYS A 13 -13.89 45.79 -49.27
C CYS A 13 -13.85 45.24 -47.84
N TYR A 14 -14.96 45.32 -47.09
CA TYR A 14 -15.07 44.90 -45.69
C TYR A 14 -13.99 45.49 -44.79
N SER A 15 -13.51 46.67 -45.15
CA SER A 15 -12.48 47.43 -44.43
C SER A 15 -13.04 48.79 -44.04
N LEU A 16 -12.42 49.46 -43.07
CA LEU A 16 -12.76 50.83 -42.70
C LEU A 16 -12.81 51.75 -43.92
N PHE A 17 -13.79 52.65 -43.97
CA PHE A 17 -13.96 53.53 -45.12
C PHE A 17 -12.70 54.37 -45.42
N SER A 18 -12.18 54.22 -46.63
CA SER A 18 -11.08 55.02 -47.17
C SER A 18 -11.59 55.86 -48.34
N ASP A 19 -11.47 57.18 -48.21
CA ASP A 19 -12.12 58.17 -49.10
C ASP A 19 -13.61 57.84 -49.39
N PRO A 20 -14.50 57.93 -48.39
CA PRO A 20 -15.91 57.55 -48.53
C PRO A 20 -16.66 58.48 -49.49
N ARG A 21 -17.18 57.93 -50.60
CA ARG A 21 -18.00 58.62 -51.60
C ARG A 21 -19.46 58.20 -51.49
N VAL A 22 -20.36 59.18 -51.58
CA VAL A 22 -21.81 59.00 -51.42
C VAL A 22 -22.47 58.96 -52.78
N LEU A 23 -23.20 57.87 -53.06
CA LEU A 23 -24.04 57.76 -54.25
C LEU A 23 -25.36 58.54 -54.06
N PRO A 24 -26.06 58.93 -55.15
CA PRO A 24 -27.38 59.57 -55.05
C PRO A 24 -28.44 58.74 -54.30
N CYS A 25 -28.27 57.42 -54.21
CA CYS A 25 -29.09 56.55 -53.37
C CYS A 25 -28.71 56.58 -51.88
N SER A 26 -27.87 57.53 -51.44
CA SER A 26 -27.36 57.74 -50.08
C SER A 26 -26.45 56.65 -49.50
N HIS A 27 -26.12 55.61 -50.26
CA HIS A 27 -25.12 54.62 -49.84
C HIS A 27 -23.70 55.12 -50.06
N THR A 28 -22.81 54.80 -49.11
CA THR A 28 -21.42 55.25 -49.09
C THR A 28 -20.47 54.09 -49.34
N PHE A 29 -19.42 54.30 -50.14
CA PHE A 29 -18.40 53.31 -50.48
C PHE A 29 -17.02 53.97 -50.58
N CYS A 30 -15.93 53.21 -50.44
CA CYS A 30 -14.60 53.74 -50.72
C CYS A 30 -14.48 54.16 -52.19
N LYS A 31 -13.81 55.28 -52.48
CA LYS A 31 -13.55 55.74 -53.85
C LYS A 31 -12.99 54.60 -54.73
N THR A 32 -11.96 53.92 -54.24
CA THR A 32 -11.31 52.79 -54.93
C THR A 32 -12.27 51.62 -55.19
N CYS A 33 -13.20 51.34 -54.28
CA CYS A 33 -14.22 50.31 -54.48
C CYS A 33 -15.17 50.68 -55.62
N LEU A 34 -15.56 51.96 -55.72
CA LEU A 34 -16.40 52.43 -56.83
C LEU A 34 -15.65 52.41 -58.16
N ASP A 35 -14.38 52.84 -58.18
CA ASP A 35 -13.53 52.80 -59.37
C ASP A 35 -13.37 51.36 -59.90
N ASN A 36 -13.14 50.39 -59.02
CA ASN A 36 -13.01 48.98 -59.38
C ASN A 36 -14.32 48.38 -59.91
N LEU A 37 -15.46 48.74 -59.32
CA LEU A 37 -16.77 48.29 -59.81
C LEU A 37 -17.04 48.80 -61.23
N LEU A 38 -16.60 50.00 -61.56
CA LEU A 38 -16.70 50.54 -62.92
C LEU A 38 -15.80 49.76 -63.89
N GLN A 39 -14.56 49.44 -63.51
CA GLN A 39 -13.67 48.66 -64.36
C GLN A 39 -14.22 47.26 -64.66
N VAL A 40 -14.74 46.54 -63.67
CA VAL A 40 -15.33 45.20 -63.87
C VAL A 40 -16.50 45.25 -64.85
N SER A 41 -17.31 46.31 -64.80
CA SER A 41 -18.43 46.49 -65.71
C SER A 41 -18.04 46.83 -67.16
N THR A 42 -16.77 47.17 -67.43
CA THR A 42 -16.27 47.44 -68.80
C THR A 42 -15.75 46.20 -69.54
N ASN A 43 -15.50 45.07 -68.87
CA ASN A 43 -14.97 43.84 -69.48
C ASN A 43 -15.99 43.09 -70.38
N TYR A 44 -17.24 43.52 -70.45
CA TYR A 44 -18.31 42.89 -71.25
C TYR A 44 -18.79 43.75 -72.43
N SER A 45 -18.09 44.81 -72.84
CA SER A 45 -18.54 45.67 -73.94
C SER A 45 -17.38 46.29 -74.72
N ILE A 46 -16.97 45.63 -75.82
CA ILE A 46 -15.82 46.04 -76.65
C ILE A 46 -16.07 47.35 -77.44
N TRP A 47 -17.28 47.92 -77.48
CA TRP A 47 -17.54 49.18 -78.22
C TRP A 47 -18.67 50.04 -77.62
N ARG A 48 -18.36 50.99 -76.72
CA ARG A 48 -19.10 52.28 -76.55
C ARG A 48 -18.42 53.23 -75.55
N PRO A 49 -18.20 54.52 -75.88
CA PRO A 49 -17.82 55.53 -74.90
C PRO A 49 -19.03 56.23 -74.27
N LEU A 50 -18.87 56.61 -73.00
CA LEU A 50 -19.63 57.58 -72.19
C LEU A 50 -21.07 57.19 -71.78
N ARG A 51 -21.25 56.97 -70.45
CA ARG A 51 -22.48 56.69 -69.68
C ARG A 51 -22.79 55.20 -69.45
N LEU A 52 -21.92 54.54 -68.70
CA LEU A 52 -22.24 53.26 -68.08
C LEU A 52 -22.93 53.52 -66.74
N PRO A 53 -24.18 53.09 -66.53
CA PRO A 53 -24.85 53.26 -65.25
C PRO A 53 -24.23 52.32 -64.19
N LEU A 54 -23.78 52.90 -63.08
CA LEU A 54 -23.28 52.14 -61.94
C LEU A 54 -24.48 51.57 -61.15
N LYS A 55 -24.50 50.27 -60.86
CA LYS A 55 -25.49 49.69 -59.95
C LYS A 55 -24.95 49.71 -58.52
N CYS A 56 -25.69 50.30 -57.59
CA CYS A 56 -25.32 50.30 -56.18
C CYS A 56 -25.27 48.86 -55.62
N PRO A 57 -24.18 48.41 -55.00
CA PRO A 57 -24.10 47.07 -54.40
C PRO A 57 -25.16 46.79 -53.32
N ASN A 58 -25.56 47.79 -52.55
CA ASN A 58 -26.48 47.61 -51.43
C ASN A 58 -27.96 47.62 -51.86
N CYS A 59 -28.38 48.58 -52.68
CA CYS A 59 -29.79 48.74 -53.06
C CYS A 59 -30.11 48.46 -54.53
N ARG A 60 -29.09 48.14 -55.34
CA ARG A 60 -29.21 47.86 -56.79
C ARG A 60 -29.74 49.02 -57.64
N SER A 61 -29.94 50.21 -57.05
CA SER A 61 -30.32 51.42 -57.77
C SER A 61 -29.27 51.78 -58.81
N VAL A 62 -29.76 52.22 -59.98
CA VAL A 62 -28.97 52.59 -61.15
C VAL A 62 -28.58 54.05 -61.00
N VAL A 63 -27.28 54.31 -60.86
CA VAL A 63 -26.69 55.63 -60.67
C VAL A 63 -26.03 56.06 -61.96
N GLU A 64 -26.48 57.19 -62.51
CA GLU A 64 -25.78 57.86 -63.60
C GLU A 64 -24.62 58.69 -63.03
N LEU A 65 -23.41 58.42 -63.49
CA LEU A 65 -22.23 59.14 -63.03
C LEU A 65 -22.02 60.45 -63.82
N PRO A 66 -21.54 61.51 -63.15
CA PRO A 66 -21.13 62.75 -63.83
C PRO A 66 -19.99 62.50 -64.84
N PRO A 67 -19.71 63.43 -65.77
CA PRO A 67 -18.64 63.30 -66.76
C PRO A 67 -17.24 63.06 -66.17
N ALA A 68 -17.01 63.54 -64.95
CA ALA A 68 -15.76 63.34 -64.21
C ALA A 68 -15.76 62.07 -63.33
N GLY A 69 -16.71 61.15 -63.54
CA GLY A 69 -16.72 59.83 -62.91
C GLY A 69 -16.93 59.85 -61.38
N VAL A 70 -16.27 58.92 -60.69
CA VAL A 70 -16.36 58.75 -59.22
C VAL A 70 -15.81 59.96 -58.47
N ASP A 71 -14.82 60.66 -59.05
CA ASP A 71 -14.20 61.83 -58.43
C ASP A 71 -15.18 62.98 -58.17
N ALA A 72 -16.21 63.09 -59.00
CA ALA A 72 -17.26 64.10 -58.86
C ALA A 72 -18.35 63.74 -57.83
N LEU A 73 -18.31 62.55 -57.23
CA LEU A 73 -19.26 62.17 -56.19
C LEU A 73 -18.92 62.86 -54.86
N PRO A 74 -19.94 63.31 -54.10
CA PRO A 74 -19.74 63.91 -52.79
C PRO A 74 -19.00 62.97 -51.84
N THR A 75 -18.07 63.52 -51.06
CA THR A 75 -17.37 62.79 -49.99
C THR A 75 -18.14 62.90 -48.68
N ASN A 76 -18.26 61.79 -47.93
CA ASN A 76 -18.77 61.81 -46.57
C ASN A 76 -17.66 62.22 -45.59
N VAL A 77 -17.46 63.53 -45.41
CA VAL A 77 -16.40 64.08 -44.55
C VAL A 77 -16.57 63.70 -43.08
N SER A 78 -17.81 63.62 -42.59
CA SER A 78 -18.11 63.24 -41.20
C SER A 78 -17.72 61.80 -40.93
N LEU A 79 -18.03 60.88 -41.84
CA LEU A 79 -17.64 59.47 -41.72
C LEU A 79 -16.12 59.31 -41.74
N ARG A 80 -15.42 60.07 -42.60
CA ARG A 80 -13.95 60.08 -42.60
C ARG A 80 -13.37 60.50 -41.24
N ALA A 81 -13.88 61.59 -40.66
CA ALA A 81 -13.43 62.05 -39.35
C ALA A 81 -13.72 61.05 -38.21
N ILE A 82 -14.84 60.32 -38.27
CA ILE A 82 -15.18 59.28 -37.29
C ILE A 82 -14.23 58.09 -37.43
N VAL A 83 -13.94 57.64 -38.66
CA VAL A 83 -12.97 56.57 -38.94
C VAL A 83 -11.58 56.92 -38.43
N GLU A 84 -11.11 58.16 -38.67
CA GLU A 84 -9.81 58.65 -38.17
C GLU A 84 -9.75 58.64 -36.64
N LYS A 85 -10.80 59.09 -35.96
CA LYS A 85 -10.86 59.08 -34.49
C LYS A 85 -10.89 57.65 -33.93
N TYR A 86 -11.65 56.75 -34.55
CA TYR A 86 -11.71 55.35 -34.16
C TYR A 86 -10.32 54.68 -34.21
N GLN A 87 -9.56 54.96 -35.27
CA GLN A 87 -8.20 54.45 -35.42
C GLN A 87 -7.27 54.97 -34.30
N MET A 88 -7.39 56.24 -33.91
CA MET A 88 -6.59 56.82 -32.81
C MET A 88 -6.94 56.23 -31.43
N ASP A 89 -8.22 55.94 -31.17
CA ASP A 89 -8.66 55.33 -29.90
C ASP A 89 -8.37 53.81 -29.84
N SER A 90 -8.08 53.17 -30.98
CA SER A 90 -7.75 51.75 -31.09
C SER A 90 -6.28 51.41 -30.76
N GLU A 91 -5.39 52.40 -30.67
CA GLU A 91 -4.02 52.17 -30.20
C GLU A 91 -4.03 51.78 -28.71
N PRO A 92 -3.29 50.73 -28.31
CA PRO A 92 -3.24 50.31 -26.91
C PRO A 92 -2.66 51.42 -26.05
N ARG A 93 -3.49 52.06 -25.23
CA ARG A 93 -3.05 53.08 -24.29
C ARG A 93 -2.00 52.48 -23.35
N PRO A 94 -0.88 53.19 -23.09
CA PRO A 94 0.12 52.70 -22.14
C PRO A 94 -0.54 52.46 -20.78
N PRO A 95 -0.11 51.41 -20.05
CA PRO A 95 -0.70 51.09 -18.76
C PRO A 95 -0.58 52.29 -17.82
N SER A 96 -1.69 52.65 -17.19
CA SER A 96 -1.76 53.79 -16.27
C SER A 96 -1.35 53.37 -14.86
N CYS A 97 -0.78 54.32 -14.12
CA CYS A 97 -0.38 54.10 -12.75
C CYS A 97 -1.63 53.84 -11.88
N PRO A 98 -1.63 52.81 -11.01
CA PRO A 98 -2.77 52.50 -10.15
C PRO A 98 -3.06 53.62 -9.14
N GLU A 99 -2.04 54.32 -8.65
CA GLU A 99 -2.20 55.44 -7.72
C GLU A 99 -2.46 56.78 -8.45
N HIS A 100 -2.02 56.88 -9.70
CA HIS A 100 -2.12 58.09 -10.51
C HIS A 100 -2.75 57.74 -11.87
N HIS A 101 -4.07 57.50 -11.88
CA HIS A 101 -4.81 56.93 -13.02
C HIS A 101 -4.66 57.68 -14.37
N ARG A 102 -4.18 58.93 -14.36
CA ARG A 102 -3.94 59.74 -15.57
C ARG A 102 -2.47 59.80 -15.99
N GLN A 103 -1.58 59.15 -15.24
CA GLN A 103 -0.15 59.12 -15.52
C GLN A 103 0.23 57.76 -16.12
N PRO A 104 0.98 57.74 -17.23
CA PRO A 104 1.48 56.50 -17.80
C PRO A 104 2.60 55.91 -16.93
N LEU A 105 2.64 54.59 -16.83
CA LEU A 105 3.80 53.87 -16.30
C LEU A 105 4.91 53.88 -17.35
N ASN A 106 5.99 54.61 -17.08
CA ASN A 106 7.06 54.86 -18.05
C ASN A 106 8.48 54.77 -17.46
N MET A 107 8.60 54.44 -16.18
CA MET A 107 9.88 54.30 -15.47
C MET A 107 9.89 53.00 -14.66
N TYR A 108 11.07 52.48 -14.38
CA TYR A 108 11.25 51.31 -13.53
C TYR A 108 12.07 51.66 -12.29
N CYS A 109 11.51 51.44 -11.11
CA CYS A 109 12.25 51.58 -9.85
C CYS A 109 13.12 50.34 -9.64
N ILE A 110 14.44 50.52 -9.58
CA ILE A 110 15.39 49.40 -9.40
C ILE A 110 15.26 48.80 -8.00
N GLN A 111 15.10 49.68 -7.01
CA GLN A 111 15.08 49.30 -5.60
C GLN A 111 13.85 48.44 -5.26
N ASP A 112 12.67 48.90 -5.69
CA ASP A 112 11.40 48.21 -5.39
C ASP A 112 11.01 47.20 -6.47
N ARG A 113 11.73 47.17 -7.60
CA ARG A 113 11.49 46.30 -8.75
C ARG A 113 10.09 46.44 -9.35
N GLN A 114 9.63 47.68 -9.51
CA GLN A 114 8.27 48.02 -9.95
C GLN A 114 8.24 49.05 -11.07
N LEU A 115 7.21 48.96 -11.92
CA LEU A 115 6.89 50.02 -12.89
C LEU A 115 6.22 51.19 -12.16
N ILE A 116 6.71 52.40 -12.41
CA ILE A 116 6.23 53.63 -11.77
C ILE A 116 6.00 54.74 -12.81
N CYS A 117 5.31 55.80 -12.38
CA CYS A 117 5.15 57.03 -13.17
C CYS A 117 5.97 58.19 -12.58
N GLY A 118 6.04 59.32 -13.28
CA GLY A 118 6.79 60.49 -12.82
C GLY A 118 6.31 61.05 -11.47
N LEU A 119 5.02 60.97 -11.14
CA LEU A 119 4.50 61.40 -9.83
C LEU A 119 4.98 60.48 -8.71
N CYS A 120 5.00 59.17 -8.94
CA CYS A 120 5.53 58.19 -7.98
C CYS A 120 6.99 58.48 -7.60
N LEU A 121 7.79 58.95 -8.56
CA LEU A 121 9.20 59.29 -8.37
C LEU A 121 9.42 60.66 -7.70
N THR A 122 8.62 61.66 -8.04
CA THR A 122 8.88 63.05 -7.63
C THR A 122 8.22 63.43 -6.31
N VAL A 123 7.02 62.92 -6.06
CA VAL A 123 6.22 63.25 -4.86
C VAL A 123 5.68 62.01 -4.15
N GLY A 124 5.77 60.84 -4.79
CA GLY A 124 5.28 59.58 -4.26
C GLY A 124 6.31 58.82 -3.44
N GLN A 125 6.00 57.54 -3.18
CA GLN A 125 6.76 56.66 -2.29
C GLN A 125 8.13 56.23 -2.84
N HIS A 126 8.42 56.49 -4.11
CA HIS A 126 9.70 56.14 -4.74
C HIS A 126 10.65 57.35 -4.83
N HIS A 127 10.37 58.42 -4.06
CA HIS A 127 11.22 59.61 -4.06
C HIS A 127 12.63 59.30 -3.56
N GLY A 128 13.61 59.61 -4.42
CA GLY A 128 15.03 59.34 -4.16
C GLY A 128 15.47 57.90 -4.45
N HIS A 129 14.58 57.01 -4.90
CA HIS A 129 14.98 55.68 -5.35
C HIS A 129 15.65 55.74 -6.73
N PRO A 130 16.64 54.88 -7.00
CA PRO A 130 17.25 54.79 -8.32
C PRO A 130 16.25 54.22 -9.33
N VAL A 131 16.18 54.86 -10.49
CA VAL A 131 15.25 54.52 -11.57
C VAL A 131 16.01 54.32 -12.88
N ASP A 132 15.44 53.49 -13.74
CA ASP A 132 15.86 53.34 -15.13
C ASP A 132 14.69 53.50 -16.09
N ASP A 133 15.03 53.75 -17.35
CA ASP A 133 14.08 53.60 -18.44
C ASP A 133 13.68 52.12 -18.63
N LEU A 134 12.53 51.93 -19.28
CA LEU A 134 11.94 50.60 -19.45
C LEU A 134 12.84 49.66 -20.25
N GLN A 135 13.60 50.17 -21.22
CA GLN A 135 14.44 49.34 -22.09
C GLN A 135 15.67 48.84 -21.33
N ALA A 136 16.33 49.71 -20.58
CA ALA A 136 17.44 49.33 -19.71
C ALA A 136 17.01 48.33 -18.62
N ALA A 137 15.86 48.57 -17.99
CA ALA A 137 15.30 47.66 -17.00
C ALA A 137 14.97 46.28 -17.61
N PHE A 138 14.34 46.26 -18.80
CA PHE A 138 14.03 45.03 -19.52
C PHE A 138 15.28 44.20 -19.80
N ILE A 139 16.34 44.82 -20.34
CA ILE A 139 17.59 44.10 -20.68
C ILE A 139 18.18 43.43 -19.45
N ARG A 140 18.19 44.11 -18.30
CA ARG A 140 18.76 43.56 -17.05
C ARG A 140 17.90 42.47 -16.43
N GLU A 141 16.58 42.67 -16.39
CA GLU A 141 15.66 41.71 -15.76
C GLU A 141 15.32 40.51 -16.67
N LYS A 142 15.69 40.56 -17.97
CA LYS A 142 15.40 39.48 -18.94
C LYS A 142 15.95 38.12 -18.54
N LEU A 143 17.07 38.09 -17.82
CA LEU A 143 17.72 36.85 -17.35
C LEU A 143 17.28 36.42 -15.95
N THR A 144 16.55 37.27 -15.21
CA THR A 144 16.09 36.97 -13.86
C THR A 144 15.21 35.71 -13.80
N PRO A 145 14.26 35.48 -14.72
CA PRO A 145 13.42 34.27 -14.69
C PRO A 145 14.23 32.97 -14.77
N SER A 146 15.23 32.89 -15.67
CA SER A 146 16.04 31.68 -15.81
C SER A 146 16.92 31.43 -14.59
N GLN A 147 17.44 32.49 -13.95
CA GLN A 147 18.20 32.39 -12.70
C GLN A 147 17.32 31.92 -11.53
N LEU A 148 16.11 32.47 -11.39
CA LEU A 148 15.17 32.05 -10.35
C LEU A 148 14.70 30.61 -10.54
N LEU A 149 14.44 30.20 -11.78
CA LEU A 149 14.10 28.81 -12.12
C LEU A 149 15.25 27.86 -11.78
N LYS A 150 16.50 28.24 -12.07
CA LYS A 150 17.68 27.43 -11.72
C LYS A 150 17.82 27.24 -10.20
N ARG A 151 17.63 28.31 -9.43
CA ARG A 151 17.64 28.24 -7.95
C ARG A 151 16.51 27.38 -7.39
N LEU A 152 15.32 27.47 -8.00
CA LEU A 152 14.20 26.59 -7.65
C LEU A 152 14.47 25.12 -7.99
N SER A 153 15.06 24.84 -9.15
CA SER A 153 15.31 23.47 -9.63
C SER A 153 16.45 22.77 -8.90
N GLU A 154 17.57 23.47 -8.67
CA GLU A 154 18.80 22.84 -8.17
C GLU A 154 18.94 22.98 -6.65
N GLU A 155 18.76 24.18 -6.09
CA GLU A 155 19.03 24.43 -4.66
C GLU A 155 17.89 23.94 -3.77
N ARG A 156 16.64 24.21 -4.16
CA ARG A 156 15.47 23.89 -3.32
C ARG A 156 15.09 22.42 -3.38
N TRP A 157 15.13 21.79 -4.56
CA TRP A 157 14.82 20.35 -4.66
C TRP A 157 15.89 19.47 -4.03
N ALA A 158 17.18 19.83 -4.13
CA ALA A 158 18.24 19.11 -3.44
C ALA A 158 18.04 19.11 -1.92
N GLN A 159 17.58 20.22 -1.33
CA GLN A 159 17.27 20.30 0.10
C GLN A 159 16.05 19.45 0.48
N VAL A 160 15.00 19.45 -0.34
CA VAL A 160 13.80 18.62 -0.11
C VAL A 160 14.15 17.13 -0.19
N GLU A 161 14.89 16.72 -1.21
CA GLU A 161 15.34 15.34 -1.40
C GLU A 161 16.26 14.90 -0.24
N MET A 162 17.18 15.75 0.18
CA MET A 162 18.06 15.46 1.32
C MET A 162 17.28 15.29 2.63
N THR A 163 16.25 16.12 2.86
CA THR A 163 15.40 16.03 4.07
C THR A 163 14.57 14.75 4.07
N LEU A 164 13.98 14.38 2.93
CA LEU A 164 13.22 13.15 2.77
C LEU A 164 14.12 11.92 2.96
N ASN A 165 15.29 11.90 2.32
CA ASN A 165 16.26 10.82 2.46
C ASN A 165 16.81 10.71 3.89
N PHE A 166 17.04 11.82 4.57
CA PHE A 166 17.45 11.81 5.98
C PHE A 166 16.36 11.25 6.90
N ALA A 167 15.09 11.58 6.65
CA ALA A 167 13.97 11.04 7.42
C ALA A 167 13.80 9.52 7.20
N THR A 168 13.88 9.04 5.96
CA THR A 168 13.80 7.61 5.63
C THR A 168 15.02 6.82 6.10
N LEU A 169 16.23 7.40 6.02
CA LEU A 169 17.45 6.82 6.57
C LEU A 169 17.43 6.72 8.09
N LYS A 170 16.70 7.59 8.79
CA LYS A 170 16.55 7.50 10.25
C LYS A 170 15.51 6.48 10.70
N SER A 171 14.45 6.26 9.93
CA SER A 171 13.47 5.20 10.23
C SER A 171 13.96 3.80 9.86
N SER A 172 14.80 3.68 8.82
CA SER A 172 15.37 2.42 8.33
C SER A 172 16.15 1.60 9.40
N PRO A 173 17.08 2.16 10.19
CA PRO A 173 17.87 1.41 11.17
C PRO A 173 17.00 0.88 12.31
N VAL A 174 16.02 1.67 12.79
CA VAL A 174 15.12 1.23 13.86
C VAL A 174 14.24 0.06 13.38
N ILE A 175 13.71 0.14 12.16
CA ILE A 175 12.93 -0.96 11.56
C ILE A 175 13.81 -2.20 11.37
N LYS A 176 15.06 -2.03 10.90
CA LYS A 176 16.01 -3.14 10.76
C LYS A 176 16.36 -3.77 12.11
N GLU A 177 16.59 -2.97 13.14
CA GLU A 177 16.92 -3.43 14.50
C GLU A 177 15.76 -4.26 15.09
N VAL A 178 14.52 -3.78 14.99
CA VAL A 178 13.34 -4.51 15.46
C VAL A 178 13.18 -5.83 14.70
N ASN A 179 13.27 -5.82 13.37
CA ASN A 179 13.17 -7.04 12.57
C ASN A 179 14.29 -8.03 12.90
N GLN A 180 15.50 -7.55 13.10
CA GLN A 180 16.65 -8.39 13.44
C GLN A 180 16.47 -9.02 14.84
N PHE A 181 15.95 -8.27 15.81
CA PHE A 181 15.61 -8.78 17.13
C PHE A 181 14.60 -9.94 17.06
N PHE A 182 13.51 -9.78 16.29
CA PHE A 182 12.52 -10.84 16.14
C PHE A 182 13.04 -12.04 15.34
N GLN A 183 13.88 -11.83 14.33
CA GLN A 183 14.55 -12.93 13.62
C GLN A 183 15.45 -13.73 14.56
N THR A 184 16.20 -13.07 15.45
CA THR A 184 17.00 -13.77 16.47
C THR A 184 16.11 -14.59 17.40
N LEU A 185 14.98 -14.02 17.86
CA LEU A 185 14.02 -14.74 18.70
C LEU A 185 13.47 -16.00 18.00
N GLU A 186 13.09 -15.90 16.73
CA GLU A 186 12.59 -17.03 15.94
C GLU A 186 13.62 -18.16 15.82
N VAL A 187 14.88 -17.81 15.54
CA VAL A 187 15.99 -18.77 15.44
C VAL A 187 16.22 -19.49 16.77
N VAL A 188 16.24 -18.75 17.89
CA VAL A 188 16.43 -19.33 19.23
C VAL A 188 15.29 -20.26 19.60
N LEU A 189 14.04 -19.84 19.38
CA LEU A 189 12.86 -20.65 19.67
C LEU A 189 12.82 -21.92 18.81
N ALA A 190 13.15 -21.81 17.52
CA ALA A 190 13.23 -22.96 16.62
C ALA A 190 14.31 -23.95 17.09
N GLY A 191 15.50 -23.44 17.45
CA GLY A 191 16.59 -24.27 17.98
C GLY A 191 16.21 -24.98 19.28
N LYS A 192 15.55 -24.28 20.21
CA LYS A 192 15.08 -24.88 21.47
C LYS A 192 13.99 -25.92 21.26
N ARG A 193 13.06 -25.67 20.35
CA ARG A 193 12.04 -26.64 19.97
C ARG A 193 12.70 -27.92 19.45
N GLN A 194 13.67 -27.80 18.55
CA GLN A 194 14.37 -28.95 17.99
C GLN A 194 15.12 -29.73 19.07
N ALA A 195 15.88 -29.06 19.93
CA ALA A 195 16.61 -29.72 21.02
C ALA A 195 15.68 -30.48 21.99
N CYS A 196 14.48 -29.97 22.25
CA CYS A 196 13.46 -30.68 23.03
C CYS A 196 12.93 -31.93 22.32
N LEU A 197 12.69 -31.86 21.01
CA LEU A 197 12.27 -33.02 20.22
C LEU A 197 13.36 -34.10 20.19
N ASP A 198 14.61 -33.71 19.94
CA ASP A 198 15.75 -34.63 19.91
C ASP A 198 15.94 -35.33 21.27
N ALA A 199 15.73 -34.62 22.37
CA ALA A 199 15.78 -35.20 23.71
C ALA A 199 14.65 -36.23 23.94
N LEU A 200 13.44 -35.96 23.43
CA LEU A 200 12.33 -36.91 23.49
C LEU A 200 12.57 -38.15 22.62
N ASP A 201 13.09 -37.97 21.41
CA ASP A 201 13.42 -39.08 20.51
C ASP A 201 14.50 -39.98 21.09
N LYS A 202 15.55 -39.38 21.67
CA LYS A 202 16.60 -40.12 22.38
C LYS A 202 16.04 -40.92 23.55
N ALA A 203 15.18 -40.29 24.36
CA ALA A 203 14.54 -40.97 25.47
C ALA A 203 13.61 -42.11 25.00
N GLY A 204 12.85 -41.89 23.92
CA GLY A 204 12.03 -42.93 23.29
C GLY A 204 12.87 -44.12 22.84
N ALA A 205 14.05 -43.88 22.25
CA ALA A 205 14.97 -44.94 21.86
C ALA A 205 15.59 -45.68 23.07
N GLU A 206 15.84 -45.00 24.19
CA GLU A 206 16.28 -45.64 25.44
C GLU A 206 15.18 -46.54 26.02
N VAL A 207 13.93 -46.10 25.95
CA VAL A 207 12.77 -46.89 26.38
C VAL A 207 12.60 -48.12 25.52
N LEU A 208 12.60 -47.97 24.19
CA LEU A 208 12.49 -49.11 23.27
C LEU A 208 13.58 -50.13 23.54
N ARG A 209 14.84 -49.69 23.73
CA ARG A 209 15.95 -50.59 24.09
C ARG A 209 15.76 -51.31 25.42
N ALA A 210 15.12 -50.66 26.40
CA ALA A 210 14.84 -51.30 27.69
C ALA A 210 13.65 -52.28 27.61
N TYR A 211 12.67 -52.02 26.75
CA TYR A 211 11.48 -52.85 26.59
C TYR A 211 11.67 -54.04 25.65
N ASP A 212 12.52 -53.93 24.62
CA ASP A 212 12.81 -55.02 23.67
C ASP A 212 13.15 -56.37 24.35
N PRO A 213 14.05 -56.46 25.34
CA PRO A 213 14.33 -57.73 26.01
C PRO A 213 13.15 -58.24 26.83
N LEU A 214 12.33 -57.34 27.40
CA LEU A 214 11.11 -57.74 28.13
C LEU A 214 10.06 -58.32 27.17
N ILE A 215 9.90 -57.71 25.99
CA ILE A 215 9.02 -58.22 24.94
C ILE A 215 9.49 -59.61 24.49
N HIS A 216 10.80 -59.80 24.32
CA HIS A 216 11.36 -61.11 23.99
C HIS A 216 11.06 -62.15 25.08
N GLN A 217 11.30 -61.81 26.35
CA GLN A 217 11.03 -62.69 27.49
C GLN A 217 9.54 -63.09 27.58
N VAL A 218 8.62 -62.16 27.34
CA VAL A 218 7.18 -62.47 27.32
C VAL A 218 6.83 -63.43 26.18
N LYS A 219 7.46 -63.28 25.00
CA LYS A 219 7.26 -64.20 23.88
C LYS A 219 7.75 -65.61 24.19
N GLU A 220 8.94 -65.73 24.78
CA GLU A 220 9.49 -67.03 25.21
C GLU A 220 8.58 -67.72 26.24
N LEU A 221 8.06 -66.97 27.23
CA LEU A 221 7.11 -67.50 28.19
C LEU A 221 5.79 -67.94 27.53
N GLN A 222 5.35 -67.22 26.50
CA GLN A 222 4.15 -67.60 25.75
C GLN A 222 4.36 -68.88 24.92
N GLU A 223 5.54 -69.06 24.34
CA GLU A 223 5.91 -70.27 23.60
C GLU A 223 5.99 -71.49 24.53
N GLU A 224 6.68 -71.39 25.67
CA GLU A 224 6.73 -72.49 26.66
C GLU A 224 5.33 -72.82 27.21
N GLN A 225 4.48 -71.81 27.42
CA GLN A 225 3.09 -72.06 27.82
C GLN A 225 2.33 -72.90 26.79
N LEU A 226 2.50 -72.62 25.49
CA LEU A 226 1.86 -73.40 24.42
C LEU A 226 2.40 -74.83 24.37
N ASP A 227 3.71 -75.00 24.54
CA ASP A 227 4.35 -76.32 24.59
C ASP A 227 3.85 -77.14 25.79
N LEU A 228 3.69 -76.52 26.96
CA LEU A 228 3.10 -77.15 28.13
C LEU A 228 1.64 -77.55 27.91
N VAL A 229 0.83 -76.70 27.27
CA VAL A 229 -0.56 -77.03 26.93
C VAL A 229 -0.61 -78.25 26.00
N SER A 230 0.24 -78.29 24.97
CA SER A 230 0.36 -79.42 24.05
C SER A 230 0.79 -80.72 24.76
N LEU A 231 1.80 -80.63 25.63
CA LEU A 231 2.25 -81.75 26.44
C LEU A 231 1.14 -82.25 27.38
N GLY A 232 0.37 -81.34 27.98
CA GLY A 232 -0.78 -81.65 28.81
C GLY A 232 -1.83 -82.46 28.06
N SER A 233 -2.22 -82.03 26.86
CA SER A 233 -3.14 -82.80 26.00
C SER A 233 -2.58 -84.19 25.64
N SER A 234 -1.28 -84.29 25.30
CA SER A 234 -0.66 -85.60 25.03
C SER A 234 -0.61 -86.53 26.25
N VAL A 235 -0.57 -85.98 27.47
CA VAL A 235 -0.64 -86.78 28.70
C VAL A 235 -2.08 -87.27 28.93
N GLU A 236 -3.08 -86.43 28.67
CA GLU A 236 -4.50 -86.76 28.83
C GLU A 236 -4.95 -87.89 27.88
N ASP A 237 -4.44 -87.90 26.65
CA ASP A 237 -4.78 -88.88 25.61
C ASP A 237 -4.07 -90.25 25.77
N GLU A 238 -3.27 -90.44 26.83
CA GLU A 238 -2.37 -91.60 26.93
C GLU A 238 -2.99 -92.82 27.64
N ASP A 239 -3.22 -93.90 26.90
CA ASP A 239 -3.92 -95.11 27.40
C ASP A 239 -3.07 -96.06 28.27
N SER A 240 -1.74 -95.97 28.22
CA SER A 240 -0.84 -96.86 28.95
C SER A 240 -0.54 -96.34 30.36
N PRO A 241 -0.89 -97.07 31.45
CA PRO A 241 -0.70 -96.56 32.82
C PRO A 241 0.75 -96.23 33.19
N LEU A 242 1.71 -96.99 32.65
CA LEU A 242 3.14 -96.80 32.94
C LEU A 242 3.67 -95.52 32.25
N VAL A 243 3.34 -95.35 30.96
CA VAL A 243 3.76 -94.19 30.16
C VAL A 243 3.04 -92.92 30.63
N PHE A 244 1.75 -93.03 30.99
CA PHE A 244 0.99 -91.93 31.58
C PHE A 244 1.66 -91.41 32.85
N LEU A 245 2.02 -92.29 33.79
CA LEU A 245 2.65 -91.89 35.04
C LEU A 245 3.99 -91.20 34.79
N GLU A 246 4.83 -91.71 33.88
CA GLU A 246 6.09 -91.05 33.51
C GLU A 246 5.86 -89.66 32.88
N LYS A 247 4.97 -89.55 31.88
CA LYS A 247 4.68 -88.28 31.21
C LYS A 247 4.03 -87.26 32.14
N VAL A 248 3.11 -87.66 33.03
CA VAL A 248 2.44 -86.75 33.97
C VAL A 248 3.39 -86.25 35.05
N HIS A 249 4.39 -87.05 35.45
CA HIS A 249 5.46 -86.59 36.33
C HIS A 249 6.31 -85.51 35.66
N LEU A 250 6.77 -85.75 34.42
CA LEU A 250 7.50 -84.76 33.64
C LEU A 250 6.70 -83.47 33.42
N PHE A 251 5.42 -83.59 33.06
CA PHE A 251 4.52 -82.45 32.89
C PHE A 251 4.40 -81.63 34.17
N ARG A 252 4.22 -82.29 35.33
CA ARG A 252 4.14 -81.62 36.63
C ARG A 252 5.41 -80.83 36.96
N GLU A 253 6.58 -81.41 36.72
CA GLU A 253 7.86 -80.74 36.96
C GLU A 253 8.00 -79.48 36.11
N ARG A 254 7.74 -79.58 34.80
CA ARG A 254 7.85 -78.42 33.89
C ARG A 254 6.83 -77.33 34.19
N VAL A 255 5.60 -77.69 34.58
CA VAL A 255 4.59 -76.71 35.03
C VAL A 255 5.03 -75.99 36.31
N GLU A 256 5.60 -76.72 37.27
CA GLU A 256 6.13 -76.09 38.49
C GLU A 256 7.30 -75.16 38.22
N GLU A 257 8.20 -75.54 37.30
CA GLU A 257 9.31 -74.69 36.87
C GLU A 257 8.79 -73.42 36.20
N PHE A 258 7.84 -73.55 35.26
CA PHE A 258 7.22 -72.42 34.57
C PHE A 258 6.55 -71.43 35.55
N ILE A 259 5.78 -71.93 36.53
CA ILE A 259 5.11 -71.06 37.53
C ILE A 259 6.12 -70.31 38.42
N LYS A 260 7.30 -70.90 38.65
CA LYS A 260 8.38 -70.27 39.44
C LYS A 260 9.19 -69.26 38.63
N THR A 261 9.06 -69.21 37.30
CA THR A 261 9.78 -68.23 36.47
C THR A 261 9.36 -66.80 36.82
N PRO A 262 10.31 -65.86 37.01
CA PRO A 262 10.00 -64.49 37.38
C PRO A 262 9.41 -63.70 36.21
N LEU A 263 8.39 -62.90 36.49
CA LEU A 263 7.75 -62.01 35.50
C LEU A 263 8.61 -60.76 35.22
N PRO A 264 8.61 -60.26 33.97
CA PRO A 264 9.33 -59.03 33.63
C PRO A 264 8.80 -57.80 34.38
N SER A 265 9.73 -57.00 34.94
CA SER A 265 9.43 -55.76 35.67
C SER A 265 9.24 -54.56 34.73
N VAL A 266 8.24 -53.73 34.99
CA VAL A 266 7.89 -52.57 34.14
C VAL A 266 8.66 -51.33 34.61
N MET A 267 9.26 -50.59 33.68
CA MET A 267 9.88 -49.29 33.96
C MET A 267 8.85 -48.16 33.85
N THR A 268 8.90 -47.17 34.75
CA THR A 268 8.10 -45.95 34.64
C THR A 268 8.98 -44.79 34.23
N LEU A 269 8.49 -43.97 33.29
CA LEU A 269 9.20 -42.81 32.77
C LEU A 269 8.65 -41.52 33.39
N SER A 270 9.55 -40.62 33.75
CA SER A 270 9.21 -39.27 34.19
C SER A 270 10.05 -38.24 33.44
N VAL A 271 9.43 -37.13 33.06
CA VAL A 271 10.07 -36.03 32.31
C VAL A 271 10.16 -34.81 33.21
N THR A 272 11.37 -34.30 33.45
CA THR A 272 11.60 -33.14 34.33
C THR A 272 12.67 -32.18 33.79
N PRO A 273 12.49 -30.85 33.93
CA PRO A 273 11.26 -30.21 34.39
C PRO A 273 10.16 -30.30 33.32
N ARG A 274 8.89 -30.27 33.75
CA ARG A 274 7.77 -30.15 32.80
C ARG A 274 7.82 -28.78 32.15
N ALA A 275 7.84 -28.73 30.83
CA ALA A 275 7.98 -27.48 30.07
C ALA A 275 6.96 -26.41 30.49
N ALA A 276 5.70 -26.79 30.71
CA ALA A 276 4.65 -25.87 31.16
C ALA A 276 4.93 -25.26 32.54
N GLU A 277 5.34 -26.09 33.53
CA GLU A 277 5.65 -25.63 34.89
C GLU A 277 6.91 -24.76 34.92
N TYR A 278 7.94 -25.15 34.16
CA TYR A 278 9.18 -24.39 34.03
C TYR A 278 8.93 -23.01 33.41
N LEU A 279 8.19 -22.97 32.29
CA LEU A 279 7.86 -21.70 31.63
C LEU A 279 7.00 -20.82 32.52
N GLN A 280 5.99 -21.37 33.20
CA GLN A 280 5.16 -20.58 34.11
C GLN A 280 5.97 -19.92 35.24
N GLN A 281 7.01 -20.60 35.74
CA GLN A 281 7.87 -20.07 36.81
C GLN A 281 8.90 -19.05 36.32
N HIS A 282 9.36 -19.15 35.07
CA HIS A 282 10.52 -18.39 34.60
C HIS A 282 10.23 -17.37 33.49
N TRP A 283 9.08 -17.47 32.80
CA TRP A 283 8.70 -16.60 31.69
C TRP A 283 8.86 -15.09 31.95
N PRO A 284 8.49 -14.54 33.12
CA PRO A 284 8.62 -13.10 33.37
C PRO A 284 10.05 -12.56 33.37
N VAL A 285 11.06 -13.43 33.51
CA VAL A 285 12.48 -13.05 33.66
C VAL A 285 13.34 -13.51 32.46
N VAL A 286 12.74 -14.17 31.47
CA VAL A 286 13.48 -14.76 30.35
C VAL A 286 13.83 -13.69 29.32
N THR A 287 15.14 -13.45 29.15
CA THR A 287 15.73 -12.76 28.00
C THR A 287 16.08 -13.75 26.88
N ILE A 288 16.30 -13.26 25.65
CA ILE A 288 16.71 -14.12 24.51
C ILE A 288 17.97 -14.95 24.86
N GLY A 289 18.98 -14.33 25.47
CA GLY A 289 20.20 -15.03 25.91
C GLY A 289 19.93 -16.09 26.97
N SER A 290 19.11 -15.79 27.98
CA SER A 290 18.75 -16.80 28.99
C SER A 290 17.84 -17.91 28.45
N LEU A 291 17.08 -17.63 27.38
CA LEU A 291 16.25 -18.63 26.70
C LEU A 291 17.14 -19.66 26.00
N GLU A 292 18.26 -19.24 25.40
CA GLU A 292 19.26 -20.17 24.83
C GLU A 292 19.89 -21.07 25.90
N GLU A 293 20.01 -20.59 27.13
CA GLU A 293 20.59 -21.35 28.26
C GLU A 293 19.57 -22.22 29.00
N ALA A 294 18.27 -22.08 28.68
CA ALA A 294 17.20 -22.80 29.36
C ALA A 294 17.39 -24.34 29.26
N PRO A 295 17.16 -25.09 30.35
CA PRO A 295 17.38 -26.52 30.40
C PRO A 295 16.39 -27.25 29.49
N VAL A 296 16.92 -28.17 28.69
CA VAL A 296 16.10 -29.12 27.94
C VAL A 296 15.57 -30.17 28.92
N PRO A 297 14.27 -30.54 28.88
CA PRO A 297 13.71 -31.55 29.77
C PRO A 297 14.49 -32.86 29.70
N LYS A 298 14.88 -33.37 30.86
CA LYS A 298 15.52 -34.67 31.00
C LYS A 298 14.46 -35.72 31.27
N VAL A 299 14.53 -36.82 30.52
CA VAL A 299 13.71 -38.00 30.77
C VAL A 299 14.50 -38.92 31.68
N SER A 300 13.90 -39.33 32.79
CA SER A 300 14.47 -40.26 33.75
C SER A 300 13.57 -41.47 33.88
N SER A 301 14.18 -42.66 33.96
CA SER A 301 13.47 -43.92 34.13
C SER A 301 13.77 -44.49 35.52
N SER A 302 12.75 -45.04 36.15
CA SER A 302 12.87 -45.78 37.41
C SER A 302 12.26 -47.17 37.24
N SER A 303 13.00 -48.21 37.61
CA SER A 303 12.51 -49.58 37.63
C SER A 303 11.53 -49.78 38.79
N PHE A 304 10.43 -50.47 38.52
CA PHE A 304 9.41 -50.82 39.50
C PHE A 304 9.23 -52.34 39.51
N SER A 305 9.47 -53.01 40.64
CA SER A 305 9.25 -54.45 40.75
C SER A 305 7.79 -54.75 41.13
N TRP A 306 7.21 -55.77 40.51
CA TRP A 306 5.81 -56.18 40.75
C TRP A 306 5.56 -56.74 42.17
N GLU A 307 6.63 -57.04 42.92
CA GLU A 307 6.54 -57.64 44.26
C GLU A 307 5.98 -56.66 45.31
N ASP A 308 6.11 -55.35 45.11
CA ASP A 308 5.68 -54.32 46.08
C ASP A 308 4.16 -54.07 46.11
N GLU A 309 3.44 -54.31 45.00
CA GLU A 309 1.98 -54.12 44.94
C GLU A 309 1.22 -55.33 45.49
N HIS A 310 1.73 -56.55 45.30
CA HIS A 310 1.04 -57.76 45.71
C HIS A 310 0.98 -57.90 47.24
N PHE A 311 1.98 -57.35 47.96
CA PHE A 311 1.98 -57.30 49.43
C PHE A 311 1.06 -56.19 49.99
N LYS A 312 0.88 -55.08 49.26
CA LYS A 312 -0.05 -53.99 49.65
C LYS A 312 -1.51 -54.32 49.38
N LYS A 313 -1.83 -55.02 48.28
CA LYS A 313 -3.21 -55.45 47.98
C LYS A 313 -3.69 -56.61 48.86
N LYS A 314 -2.82 -57.56 49.26
CA LYS A 314 -3.18 -58.64 50.19
C LYS A 314 -3.51 -58.13 51.62
N LYS A 315 -2.85 -57.06 52.11
CA LYS A 315 -3.20 -56.45 53.42
C LYS A 315 -4.58 -55.76 53.43
N LYS A 316 -5.09 -55.32 52.28
CA LYS A 316 -6.44 -54.74 52.16
C LYS A 316 -7.56 -55.80 52.16
N PHE A 317 -7.29 -57.02 51.71
CA PHE A 317 -8.30 -58.08 51.62
C PHE A 317 -8.48 -58.90 52.91
N VAL A 318 -7.51 -58.92 53.82
CA VAL A 318 -7.64 -59.63 55.11
C VAL A 318 -8.50 -58.85 56.13
N CYS A 319 -8.73 -57.54 55.94
CA CYS A 319 -9.59 -56.75 56.84
C CYS A 319 -11.09 -56.80 56.50
N LEU A 320 -11.48 -57.41 55.37
CA LEU A 320 -12.87 -57.38 54.88
C LEU A 320 -13.61 -58.73 55.03
N ALA A 321 -12.96 -59.77 55.56
CA ALA A 321 -13.57 -61.10 55.71
C ALA A 321 -14.19 -61.38 57.10
N ASN A 322 -14.15 -60.43 58.05
CA ASN A 322 -14.70 -60.58 59.41
C ASN A 322 -15.96 -59.74 59.68
N ALA A 323 -16.80 -59.53 58.66
CA ALA A 323 -18.14 -58.96 58.87
C ALA A 323 -19.18 -59.81 58.14
N SER A 324 -19.50 -60.93 58.79
CA SER A 324 -20.62 -61.81 58.50
C SER A 324 -21.94 -61.02 58.42
N SER A 325 -22.68 -61.24 57.34
CA SER A 325 -24.13 -61.08 57.15
C SER A 325 -25.01 -61.51 58.35
N PRO A 326 -26.35 -61.31 58.37
CA PRO A 326 -27.25 -60.44 57.55
C PRO A 326 -28.41 -59.78 58.35
N LYS A 327 -28.90 -58.57 58.00
CA LYS A 327 -30.33 -58.21 58.18
C LYS A 327 -30.86 -57.20 57.13
N LYS A 328 -31.80 -57.69 56.31
CA LYS A 328 -32.98 -57.05 55.69
C LYS A 328 -33.14 -55.51 55.81
N ASN A 329 -33.17 -54.79 54.68
CA ASN A 329 -34.39 -54.21 54.08
C ASN A 329 -34.08 -53.07 53.08
N LYS A 330 -34.68 -53.22 51.89
CA LYS A 330 -35.40 -52.23 51.05
C LYS A 330 -34.80 -50.82 50.82
N THR A 331 -34.56 -50.58 49.52
CA THR A 331 -34.90 -49.37 48.75
C THR A 331 -34.27 -48.04 49.16
N LYS A 332 -33.31 -47.54 48.35
CA LYS A 332 -33.51 -46.41 47.43
C LYS A 332 -32.23 -46.14 46.62
N LYS A 333 -32.46 -45.71 45.38
CA LYS A 333 -31.51 -45.41 44.31
C LYS A 333 -30.59 -44.23 44.66
N TYR A 334 -29.35 -44.35 44.19
CA TYR A 334 -28.38 -43.35 43.69
C TYR A 334 -29.00 -41.95 43.38
N SER A 335 -28.32 -40.81 43.54
CA SER A 335 -26.88 -40.50 43.51
C SER A 335 -26.61 -39.21 44.32
N CYS A 336 -25.43 -39.10 44.93
CA CYS A 336 -24.95 -37.86 45.52
C CYS A 336 -23.66 -37.41 44.83
N PHE A 337 -23.59 -36.10 44.68
CA PHE A 337 -22.55 -35.24 44.12
C PHE A 337 -21.18 -35.38 44.82
N ASP A 338 -20.14 -35.08 44.04
CA ASP A 338 -18.89 -34.37 44.33
C ASP A 338 -18.08 -34.65 45.62
N CYS A 339 -16.81 -35.04 45.43
CA CYS A 339 -15.68 -34.31 46.05
C CYS A 339 -14.31 -34.68 45.45
N VAL A 340 -13.68 -33.68 44.82
CA VAL A 340 -12.29 -33.22 44.98
C VAL A 340 -11.18 -34.27 44.93
N ARG A 341 -10.44 -34.28 43.80
CA ARG A 341 -9.11 -34.90 43.69
C ARG A 341 -8.03 -33.85 43.86
N SER A 342 -7.16 -34.09 44.84
CA SER A 342 -5.75 -33.68 44.87
C SER A 342 -4.92 -34.54 43.92
#